data_AF-A0A1G7NXP1-F1
#
_entry.id   AF-A0A1G7NXP1-F1
#
_cell.length_a   1.000
_cell.length_b   1.000
_cell.length_c   1.000
_cell.angle_alpha   90.00
_cell.angle_beta   90.00
_cell.angle_gamma   90.00
#
_symmetry.space_group_name_H-M   'P 1'
#
loop_
_entity.id
_entity.type
_entity.pdbx_description
1 polymer ?
#
loop_
_entity_poly.entity_id
_entity_poly.type
_entity_poly.pdbx_seq_one_letter_code
_entity_poly.pdbx_strand_id
1 'polypeptide(L)'
;MTEHSHEPREPRAPRQHRDQREARPRRPLREVVSDLDRDILRLLLRRHNLLARMRGDKPRLEPAEEKFLRESWEAAAARVSRDPRLTGHFFALMQEVVFQPRPVAPDAREADAELRPEPPRTAFNLAPPARPVRLEMTAPLACRVTRAWLYLAAATGRPLRLTPCLMNDPIADCVQMFVQAGAALTRTDDGVLARQAPPLGAPDKVLHAGDSAWNFFLLLGHYLGRPSRVKITGGPGLKLADFTALRHALPALGARLVHAVPKSVGLPVRLECSGILPDAFTLPADAPVELAEALLLAAPGYERALSVDLAAHPDRDTALARVLPVLRAAGAQVQADGGKVRVTPGPLALPEAPVLPLEPELAVFLLALPLVQGGSARLTGLWPRWPAALAGWELLQDLGLDLRQDTRKEQGEILAKSATPLQRFPLPELPAHFPADWAALPLALAACAALRGEPVRLPALPPEVAPAEAESFLHAVGCALGEDGLLCKKEQGSPETPWNAPSPVWAMGLALAACARPHRKLGNPGVMTGLYPAFWMLYNSLPEPVLRREPAAPAPDAPKRRRIHTAVVAVPPELPPDEEW
;
A
#
# COMPACT_ATOMS: atom_id res chain seq x y z
N MET A 1 -7.24 -7.02 109.06
CA MET A 1 -7.53 -8.44 109.33
C MET A 1 -8.72 -8.85 108.49
N THR A 2 -8.63 -10.05 107.90
CA THR A 2 -9.70 -10.88 107.31
C THR A 2 -10.49 -10.35 106.10
N GLU A 3 -10.13 -10.93 104.95
CA GLU A 3 -11.00 -11.72 104.06
C GLU A 3 -12.50 -11.37 103.99
N HIS A 4 -13.02 -11.10 102.77
CA HIS A 4 -13.79 -12.10 102.01
C HIS A 4 -14.20 -11.60 100.62
N SER A 5 -14.22 -12.58 99.74
CA SER A 5 -14.54 -12.59 98.32
C SER A 5 -16.00 -12.24 98.01
N HIS A 6 -16.24 -11.59 96.87
CA HIS A 6 -17.50 -11.73 96.13
C HIS A 6 -17.22 -11.74 94.62
N GLU A 7 -17.89 -12.68 93.95
CA GLU A 7 -17.73 -13.16 92.57
C GLU A 7 -17.85 -12.09 91.47
N PRO A 8 -17.12 -12.22 90.35
CA PRO A 8 -17.40 -11.49 89.12
C PRO A 8 -18.27 -12.31 88.15
N ARG A 9 -19.34 -11.64 87.68
CA ARG A 9 -20.23 -12.02 86.57
C ARG A 9 -19.48 -12.35 85.27
N GLU A 10 -20.05 -13.30 84.54
CA GLU A 10 -19.60 -13.83 83.24
C GLU A 10 -19.35 -12.78 82.13
N PRO A 11 -18.44 -13.10 81.17
CA PRO A 11 -17.86 -12.13 80.25
C PRO A 11 -18.74 -11.81 79.04
N ARG A 12 -18.94 -10.50 78.79
CA ARG A 12 -19.44 -9.99 77.51
C ARG A 12 -18.41 -10.23 76.42
N ALA A 13 -18.82 -10.93 75.36
CA ALA A 13 -18.03 -11.20 74.17
C ALA A 13 -17.44 -9.92 73.54
N PRO A 14 -16.15 -9.90 73.18
CA PRO A 14 -15.55 -8.76 72.52
C PRO A 14 -16.04 -8.63 71.08
N ARG A 15 -16.43 -7.40 70.72
CA ARG A 15 -16.86 -6.96 69.39
C ARG A 15 -15.83 -7.37 68.33
N GLN A 16 -16.28 -8.08 67.30
CA GLN A 16 -15.50 -8.39 66.10
C GLN A 16 -15.02 -7.09 65.45
N HIS A 17 -13.70 -6.84 65.51
CA HIS A 17 -13.03 -5.86 64.67
C HIS A 17 -13.22 -6.29 63.21
N ARG A 18 -14.06 -5.56 62.49
CA ARG A 18 -14.30 -5.71 61.05
C ARG A 18 -13.23 -4.94 60.28
N ASP A 19 -11.95 -5.23 60.55
CA ASP A 19 -10.79 -4.68 59.85
C ASP A 19 -10.03 -5.80 59.13
N GLN A 20 -10.70 -6.43 58.17
CA GLN A 20 -10.04 -7.18 57.11
C GLN A 20 -10.74 -6.86 55.79
N ARG A 21 -10.59 -5.61 55.33
CA ARG A 21 -10.53 -5.40 53.87
C ARG A 21 -9.19 -5.97 53.45
N GLU A 22 -9.19 -7.23 53.02
CA GLU A 22 -8.10 -7.78 52.22
C GLU A 22 -7.76 -6.77 51.14
N ALA A 23 -6.63 -6.09 51.31
CA ALA A 23 -6.11 -5.16 50.34
C ALA A 23 -5.76 -6.00 49.12
N ARG A 24 -6.69 -6.11 48.16
CA ARG A 24 -6.41 -6.68 46.85
C ARG A 24 -5.10 -6.05 46.37
N PRO A 25 -4.10 -6.86 45.99
CA PRO A 25 -2.82 -6.32 45.55
C PRO A 25 -3.11 -5.31 44.44
N ARG A 26 -2.62 -4.07 44.62
CA ARG A 26 -2.81 -3.00 43.64
C ARG A 26 -2.24 -3.51 42.32
N ARG A 27 -3.09 -3.64 41.30
CA ARG A 27 -2.66 -4.05 39.97
C ARG A 27 -1.52 -3.15 39.51
N PRO A 28 -0.45 -3.71 38.92
CA PRO A 28 0.61 -2.93 38.32
C PRO A 28 0.04 -1.87 37.37
N LEU A 29 0.52 -0.62 37.44
CA LEU A 29 0.02 0.47 36.59
C LEU A 29 0.07 0.13 35.09
N ARG A 30 1.06 -0.66 34.66
CA ARG A 30 1.16 -1.18 33.28
C ARG A 30 -0.07 -1.98 32.83
N GLU A 31 -0.67 -2.76 33.74
CA GLU A 31 -1.87 -3.54 33.44
C GLU A 31 -3.09 -2.63 33.34
N VAL A 32 -3.17 -1.61 34.21
CA VAL A 32 -4.22 -0.59 34.15
C VAL A 32 -4.16 0.19 32.83
N VAL A 33 -2.97 0.62 32.41
CA VAL A 33 -2.78 1.26 31.10
C VAL A 33 -3.16 0.32 29.96
N SER A 34 -2.74 -0.95 30.02
CA SER A 34 -3.13 -1.95 29.01
C SER A 34 -4.64 -2.16 28.92
N ASP A 35 -5.35 -2.11 30.05
CA ASP A 35 -6.81 -2.18 30.10
C ASP A 35 -7.45 -0.91 29.49
N LEU A 36 -6.89 0.27 29.77
CA LEU A 36 -7.32 1.53 29.13
C LEU A 36 -7.10 1.51 27.61
N ASP A 37 -5.97 0.98 27.14
CA ASP A 37 -5.69 0.87 25.70
C ASP A 37 -6.71 -0.02 25.00
N ARG A 38 -7.12 -1.12 25.64
CA ARG A 38 -8.20 -1.99 25.14
C ARG A 38 -9.53 -1.25 25.08
N ASP A 39 -9.85 -0.43 26.07
CA ASP A 39 -11.07 0.38 26.08
C ASP A 39 -11.04 1.48 25.02
N ILE A 40 -9.90 2.13 24.80
CA ILE A 40 -9.69 3.09 23.71
C ILE A 40 -9.96 2.40 22.37
N LEU A 41 -9.37 1.22 22.13
CA LEU A 41 -9.61 0.46 20.90
C LEU A 41 -11.09 0.09 20.70
N ARG A 42 -11.80 -0.29 21.78
CA ARG A 42 -13.25 -0.54 21.73
C ARG A 42 -14.05 0.70 21.36
N LEU A 43 -13.71 1.86 21.92
CA LEU A 43 -14.35 3.14 21.59
C LEU A 43 -14.08 3.55 20.14
N LEU A 44 -12.85 3.38 19.65
CA LEU A 44 -12.49 3.65 18.27
C LEU A 44 -13.25 2.76 17.29
N LEU A 45 -13.35 1.45 17.58
CA LEU A 45 -14.15 0.52 16.78
C LEU A 45 -15.63 0.89 16.77
N ARG A 46 -16.20 1.26 17.93
CA ARG A 46 -17.58 1.73 18.02
C ARG A 46 -17.81 2.97 17.17
N ARG A 47 -16.90 3.95 17.24
CA ARG A 47 -16.92 5.16 16.40
C ARG A 47 -16.88 4.79 14.92
N HIS A 48 -15.93 3.94 14.51
CA HIS A 48 -15.81 3.48 13.12
C HIS A 48 -17.12 2.88 12.60
N ASN A 49 -17.75 1.99 13.37
CA ASN A 49 -19.01 1.36 12.99
C ASN A 49 -20.16 2.37 12.84
N LEU A 50 -20.21 3.41 13.69
CA LEU A 50 -21.20 4.49 13.54
C LEU A 50 -20.96 5.30 12.27
N LEU A 51 -19.69 5.62 11.95
CA LEU A 51 -19.36 6.34 10.72
C LEU A 51 -19.68 5.52 9.47
N ALA A 52 -19.44 4.21 9.50
CA ALA A 52 -19.85 3.31 8.42
C ALA A 52 -21.37 3.33 8.20
N ARG A 53 -22.16 3.33 9.28
CA ARG A 53 -23.63 3.46 9.21
C ARG A 53 -24.08 4.82 8.69
N MET A 54 -23.47 5.91 9.16
CA MET A 54 -23.75 7.27 8.67
C MET A 54 -23.49 7.40 7.16
N ARG A 55 -22.40 6.79 6.69
CA ARG A 55 -22.03 6.79 5.29
C ARG A 55 -22.96 5.93 4.42
N GLY A 56 -23.43 4.81 4.95
CA GLY A 56 -24.18 3.80 4.18
C GLY A 56 -23.36 3.27 3.00
N ASP A 57 -24.00 3.15 1.84
CA ASP A 57 -23.38 2.68 0.59
C ASP A 57 -22.50 3.73 -0.10
N LYS A 58 -22.48 4.97 0.41
CA LYS A 58 -21.66 6.02 -0.18
C LYS A 58 -20.17 5.71 0.03
N PRO A 59 -19.28 6.14 -0.87
CA PRO A 59 -17.85 5.93 -0.68
C PRO A 59 -17.26 6.80 0.44
N ARG A 60 -17.90 7.93 0.77
CA ARG A 60 -17.45 8.89 1.80
C ARG A 60 -18.65 9.52 2.53
N LEU A 61 -18.38 10.03 3.73
CA LEU A 61 -19.32 10.89 4.45
C LEU A 61 -19.57 12.18 3.67
N GLU A 62 -20.73 12.80 3.91
CA GLU A 62 -21.01 14.09 3.31
C GLU A 62 -20.05 15.15 3.88
N PRO A 63 -19.57 16.11 3.06
CA PRO A 63 -18.61 17.12 3.52
C PRO A 63 -19.08 17.93 4.73
N ALA A 64 -20.40 18.16 4.84
CA ALA A 64 -21.00 18.87 5.97
C ALA A 64 -20.92 18.06 7.27
N GLU A 65 -21.17 16.74 7.20
CA GLU A 65 -21.09 15.84 8.36
C GLU A 65 -19.65 15.70 8.85
N GLU A 66 -18.69 15.52 7.93
CA GLU A 66 -17.27 15.43 8.28
C GLU A 66 -16.78 16.74 8.92
N LYS A 67 -17.20 17.89 8.38
CA LYS A 67 -16.89 19.20 8.95
C LYS A 67 -17.45 19.34 10.37
N PHE A 68 -18.72 18.98 10.59
CA PHE A 68 -19.35 19.02 11.91
C PHE A 68 -18.61 18.13 12.93
N LEU A 69 -18.28 16.89 12.54
CA LEU A 69 -17.54 15.96 13.40
C LEU A 69 -16.14 16.49 13.77
N ARG A 70 -15.47 17.16 12.83
CA ARG A 70 -14.16 17.77 13.07
C ARG A 70 -14.26 18.95 14.02
N GLU A 71 -15.18 19.88 13.80
CA GLU A 71 -15.37 21.06 14.66
C GLU A 71 -15.75 20.63 16.09
N SER A 72 -16.63 19.63 16.23
CA SER A 72 -17.00 19.05 17.52
C SER A 72 -15.79 18.42 18.23
N TRP A 73 -14.97 17.67 17.49
CA TRP A 73 -13.74 17.08 18.03
C TRP A 73 -12.75 18.15 18.48
N GLU A 74 -12.48 19.17 17.66
CA GLU A 74 -11.52 20.24 17.97
C GLU A 74 -11.95 21.02 19.22
N ALA A 75 -13.24 21.32 19.37
CA ALA A 75 -13.79 21.98 20.54
C ALA A 75 -13.61 21.16 21.84
N ALA A 76 -13.76 19.83 21.76
CA ALA A 76 -13.51 18.94 22.89
C ALA A 76 -12.01 18.81 23.19
N ALA A 77 -11.20 18.61 22.15
CA ALA A 77 -9.76 18.41 22.23
C ALA A 77 -9.02 19.63 22.82
N ALA A 78 -9.47 20.84 22.50
CA ALA A 78 -8.90 22.09 23.02
C ALA A 78 -8.96 22.21 24.56
N ARG A 79 -9.84 21.43 25.23
CA ARG A 79 -9.94 21.40 26.70
C ARG A 79 -8.85 20.54 27.36
N VAL A 80 -8.26 19.61 26.61
CA VAL A 80 -7.34 18.59 27.15
C VAL A 80 -5.94 18.65 26.54
N SER A 81 -5.80 19.28 25.37
CA SER A 81 -4.51 19.46 24.69
C SER A 81 -4.36 20.89 24.17
N ARG A 82 -3.16 21.45 24.34
CA ARG A 82 -2.75 22.74 23.76
C ARG A 82 -2.10 22.59 22.39
N ASP A 83 -1.94 21.37 21.89
CA ASP A 83 -1.37 21.11 20.57
C ASP A 83 -2.48 20.81 19.54
N PRO A 84 -2.95 21.83 18.80
CA PRO A 84 -3.97 21.65 17.77
C PRO A 84 -3.48 20.87 16.55
N ARG A 85 -2.16 20.74 16.34
CA ARG A 85 -1.63 19.94 15.22
C ARG A 85 -1.78 18.45 15.55
N LEU A 86 -1.34 18.07 16.74
CA LEU A 86 -1.43 16.68 17.20
C LEU A 86 -2.88 16.21 17.28
N THR A 87 -3.79 17.03 17.83
CA THR A 87 -5.20 16.64 17.95
C THR A 87 -5.92 16.58 16.61
N GLY A 88 -5.54 17.43 15.65
CA GLY A 88 -6.00 17.35 14.26
C GLY A 88 -5.49 16.09 13.54
N HIS A 89 -4.21 15.74 13.71
CA HIS A 89 -3.66 14.49 13.18
C HIS A 89 -4.32 13.27 13.79
N PHE A 90 -4.56 13.27 15.10
CA PHE A 90 -5.26 12.16 15.75
C PHE A 90 -6.69 11.99 15.21
N PHE A 91 -7.42 13.07 14.97
CA PHE A 91 -8.72 13.00 14.30
C PHE A 91 -8.64 12.35 12.92
N ALA A 92 -7.68 12.78 12.10
CA ALA A 92 -7.47 12.21 10.78
C ALA A 92 -7.14 10.71 10.87
N LEU A 93 -6.21 10.33 11.75
CA LEU A 93 -5.86 8.93 11.98
C LEU A 93 -7.08 8.10 12.39
N MET A 94 -7.86 8.54 13.39
CA MET A 94 -9.08 7.83 13.81
C MET A 94 -10.14 7.70 12.71
N GLN A 95 -10.15 8.62 11.74
CA GLN A 95 -11.07 8.58 10.61
C GLN A 95 -10.61 7.59 9.53
N GLU A 96 -9.31 7.47 9.31
CA GLU A 96 -8.73 6.60 8.29
C GLU A 96 -8.40 5.19 8.77
N VAL A 97 -8.35 4.95 10.10
CA VAL A 97 -8.07 3.61 10.63
C VAL A 97 -9.10 2.61 10.10
N VAL A 98 -8.58 1.58 9.43
CA VAL A 98 -9.35 0.41 9.01
C VAL A 98 -9.30 -0.62 10.12
N PHE A 99 -10.45 -0.90 10.74
CA PHE A 99 -10.55 -1.97 11.72
C PHE A 99 -10.82 -3.30 11.02
N GLN A 100 -10.16 -4.35 11.50
CA GLN A 100 -10.57 -5.70 11.15
C GLN A 100 -11.94 -5.99 11.77
N PRO A 101 -12.81 -6.76 11.09
CA PRO A 101 -14.05 -7.21 11.70
C PRO A 101 -13.73 -7.95 13.01
N ARG A 102 -14.56 -7.73 14.03
CA ARG A 102 -14.34 -8.18 15.42
C ARG A 102 -14.06 -9.70 15.43
N PRO A 103 -12.91 -10.18 15.95
CA PRO A 103 -12.82 -11.58 16.35
C PRO A 103 -13.79 -11.79 17.50
N VAL A 104 -14.65 -12.80 17.39
CA VAL A 104 -15.60 -13.15 18.45
C VAL A 104 -14.78 -13.67 19.65
N ALA A 105 -14.85 -12.95 20.77
CA ALA A 105 -14.31 -13.46 22.02
C ALA A 105 -15.15 -14.69 22.46
N PRO A 106 -14.53 -15.75 23.01
CA PRO A 106 -15.27 -16.91 23.52
C PRO A 106 -16.33 -16.53 24.58
N ASP A 107 -16.14 -15.38 25.23
CA ASP A 107 -16.93 -14.95 26.39
C ASP A 107 -17.73 -13.66 26.15
N ALA A 108 -18.03 -13.32 24.89
CA ALA A 108 -18.89 -12.18 24.58
C ALA A 108 -20.31 -12.43 25.12
N ARG A 109 -20.56 -11.96 26.35
CA ARG A 109 -21.88 -11.96 26.99
C ARG A 109 -22.90 -11.33 26.04
N GLU A 110 -24.08 -11.92 26.04
CA GLU A 110 -25.26 -11.74 25.15
C GLU A 110 -25.85 -10.32 25.05
N ALA A 111 -25.14 -9.27 25.48
CA ALA A 111 -25.63 -7.89 25.48
C ALA A 111 -25.52 -7.15 24.13
N ASP A 112 -24.83 -7.71 23.13
CA ASP A 112 -24.65 -7.13 21.77
C ASP A 112 -25.42 -7.95 20.69
N ALA A 113 -26.61 -8.48 21.02
CA ALA A 113 -27.36 -9.46 20.20
C ALA A 113 -27.94 -8.95 18.86
N GLU A 114 -27.81 -7.66 18.52
CA GLU A 114 -28.36 -7.10 17.26
C GLU A 114 -27.39 -7.14 16.07
N LEU A 115 -26.13 -7.51 16.28
CA LEU A 115 -25.16 -7.68 15.21
C LEU A 115 -24.95 -9.18 14.98
N ARG A 116 -25.57 -9.73 13.92
CA ARG A 116 -25.29 -11.09 13.44
C ARG A 116 -23.77 -11.32 13.45
N PRO A 117 -23.23 -12.30 14.22
CA PRO A 117 -21.81 -12.54 14.23
C PRO A 117 -21.41 -13.13 12.86
N GLU A 118 -20.74 -12.33 12.03
CA GLU A 118 -20.03 -12.88 10.88
C GLU A 118 -19.02 -13.92 11.37
N PRO A 119 -18.85 -15.05 10.65
CA PRO A 119 -17.87 -16.06 11.04
C PRO A 119 -16.47 -15.42 11.09
N PRO A 120 -15.63 -15.78 12.08
CA PRO A 120 -14.31 -15.18 12.24
C PRO A 120 -13.51 -15.38 10.95
N ARG A 121 -12.99 -14.29 10.36
CA ARG A 121 -11.96 -14.42 9.34
C ARG A 121 -10.73 -15.01 10.00
N THR A 122 -10.52 -16.31 9.78
CA THR A 122 -9.28 -17.00 10.12
C THR A 122 -8.14 -16.32 9.36
N ALA A 123 -7.08 -15.94 10.05
CA ALA A 123 -5.91 -15.34 9.43
C ALA A 123 -5.42 -16.16 8.22
N PHE A 124 -4.91 -15.46 7.21
CA PHE A 124 -4.43 -16.08 5.99
C PHE A 124 -3.19 -16.91 6.30
N ASN A 125 -3.31 -18.23 6.12
CA ASN A 125 -2.28 -19.18 6.48
C ASN A 125 -1.30 -19.40 5.32
N LEU A 126 -0.03 -19.03 5.54
CA LEU A 126 1.04 -19.21 4.57
C LEU A 126 1.73 -20.54 4.82
N ALA A 127 1.40 -21.55 4.00
CA ALA A 127 1.99 -22.88 4.07
C ALA A 127 2.25 -23.41 2.65
N PRO A 128 3.25 -22.87 1.94
CA PRO A 128 3.60 -23.35 0.61
C PRO A 128 4.17 -24.78 0.72
N PRO A 129 4.02 -25.62 -0.32
CA PRO A 129 4.58 -26.96 -0.31
C PRO A 129 6.11 -26.92 -0.29
N ALA A 130 6.74 -27.79 0.50
CA ALA A 130 8.21 -27.91 0.57
C ALA A 130 8.76 -28.69 -0.65
N ARG A 131 8.66 -28.10 -1.85
CA ARG A 131 9.16 -28.67 -3.11
C ARG A 131 9.94 -27.61 -3.90
N PRO A 132 10.95 -28.01 -4.70
CA PRO A 132 11.64 -27.08 -5.59
C PRO A 132 10.66 -26.32 -6.47
N VAL A 133 10.82 -25.00 -6.56
CA VAL A 133 9.94 -24.16 -7.38
C VAL A 133 10.23 -24.38 -8.85
N ARG A 134 9.18 -24.35 -9.68
CA ARG A 134 9.29 -24.24 -11.13
C ARG A 134 8.28 -23.20 -11.60
N LEU A 135 8.69 -21.94 -11.45
CA LEU A 135 7.89 -20.78 -11.85
C LEU A 135 8.17 -20.47 -13.33
N GLU A 136 7.14 -20.50 -14.18
CA GLU A 136 7.22 -20.04 -15.56
C GLU A 136 6.05 -19.11 -15.84
N MET A 137 6.32 -17.82 -16.09
CA MET A 137 5.26 -16.84 -16.36
C MET A 137 5.70 -15.63 -17.19
N THR A 138 4.74 -14.94 -17.79
CA THR A 138 4.92 -13.55 -18.20
C THR A 138 5.04 -12.70 -16.96
N ALA A 139 6.10 -11.90 -16.88
CA ALA A 139 6.32 -11.10 -15.71
C ALA A 139 5.30 -9.96 -15.57
N PRO A 140 4.96 -9.58 -14.33
CA PRO A 140 4.29 -8.33 -14.03
C PRO A 140 5.03 -7.14 -14.64
N LEU A 141 4.29 -6.24 -15.30
CA LEU A 141 4.86 -5.07 -15.98
C LEU A 141 4.86 -3.85 -15.06
N ALA A 142 5.84 -2.97 -15.26
CA ALA A 142 6.12 -1.84 -14.39
C ALA A 142 4.93 -0.87 -14.22
N CYS A 143 4.51 -0.67 -12.98
CA CYS A 143 3.40 0.19 -12.59
C CYS A 143 3.70 1.66 -12.87
N ARG A 144 4.92 2.14 -12.57
CA ARG A 144 5.29 3.55 -12.77
C ARG A 144 5.32 3.94 -14.26
N VAL A 145 5.89 3.09 -15.12
CA VAL A 145 5.95 3.30 -16.58
C VAL A 145 4.56 3.18 -17.22
N THR A 146 3.75 2.23 -16.78
CA THR A 146 2.34 2.09 -17.23
C THR A 146 1.58 3.41 -17.03
N ARG A 147 1.68 4.00 -15.84
CA ARG A 147 1.00 5.28 -15.53
C ARG A 147 1.56 6.46 -16.31
N ALA A 148 2.86 6.47 -16.63
CA ALA A 148 3.44 7.49 -17.52
C ALA A 148 2.83 7.42 -18.93
N TRP A 149 2.67 6.22 -19.50
CA TRP A 149 1.99 6.05 -20.79
C TRP A 149 0.51 6.43 -20.74
N LEU A 150 -0.20 6.05 -19.68
CA LEU A 150 -1.60 6.48 -19.47
C LEU A 150 -1.72 8.00 -19.39
N TYR A 151 -0.77 8.66 -18.71
CA TYR A 151 -0.70 10.11 -18.68
C TYR A 151 -0.48 10.69 -20.07
N LEU A 152 0.49 10.22 -20.84
CA LEU A 152 0.74 10.75 -22.20
C LEU A 152 -0.46 10.54 -23.12
N ALA A 153 -1.13 9.39 -23.05
CA ALA A 153 -2.35 9.12 -23.81
C ALA A 153 -3.49 10.07 -23.40
N ALA A 154 -3.69 10.29 -22.11
CA ALA A 154 -4.68 11.23 -21.60
C ALA A 154 -4.36 12.68 -22.01
N ALA A 155 -3.12 13.12 -21.80
CA ALA A 155 -2.66 14.47 -22.06
C ALA A 155 -2.74 14.84 -23.54
N THR A 156 -2.54 13.87 -24.45
CA THR A 156 -2.57 14.08 -25.90
C THR A 156 -3.89 13.68 -26.56
N GLY A 157 -4.76 12.95 -25.87
CA GLY A 157 -5.99 12.39 -26.43
C GLY A 157 -5.74 11.32 -27.51
N ARG A 158 -4.55 10.72 -27.54
CA ARG A 158 -4.14 9.72 -28.55
C ARG A 158 -4.51 8.30 -28.10
N PRO A 159 -4.83 7.40 -29.05
CA PRO A 159 -5.13 6.01 -28.74
C PRO A 159 -3.88 5.29 -28.23
N LEU A 160 -4.09 4.35 -27.31
CA LEU A 160 -3.04 3.54 -26.68
C LEU A 160 -3.67 2.26 -26.12
N ARG A 161 -3.00 1.13 -26.28
CA ARG A 161 -3.38 -0.14 -25.65
C ARG A 161 -2.26 -0.64 -24.74
N LEU A 162 -2.57 -0.76 -23.45
CA LEU A 162 -1.66 -1.32 -22.44
C LEU A 162 -2.21 -2.67 -21.98
N THR A 163 -1.75 -3.73 -22.65
CA THR A 163 -2.18 -5.10 -22.40
C THR A 163 -1.03 -6.09 -22.64
N PRO A 164 -0.70 -7.00 -21.69
CA PRO A 164 -1.29 -7.12 -20.36
C PRO A 164 -0.87 -5.95 -19.45
N CYS A 165 -1.58 -5.75 -18.34
CA CYS A 165 -1.28 -4.72 -17.34
C CYS A 165 -1.46 -5.29 -15.93
N LEU A 166 -0.65 -4.84 -14.98
CA LEU A 166 -0.67 -5.30 -13.60
C LEU A 166 -2.01 -5.01 -12.89
N MET A 167 -2.73 -3.97 -13.33
CA MET A 167 -4.03 -3.54 -12.80
C MET A 167 -4.13 -3.55 -11.27
N ASN A 168 -3.11 -3.01 -10.61
CA ASN A 168 -3.09 -2.79 -9.16
C ASN A 168 -3.79 -1.48 -8.78
N ASP A 169 -3.98 -1.24 -7.48
CA ASP A 169 -4.69 -0.06 -6.97
C ASP A 169 -4.16 1.26 -7.54
N PRO A 170 -2.82 1.52 -7.59
CA PRO A 170 -2.31 2.76 -8.17
C PRO A 170 -2.68 3.00 -9.64
N ILE A 171 -2.74 1.93 -10.46
CA ILE A 171 -3.17 2.03 -11.87
C ILE A 171 -4.68 2.26 -11.96
N ALA A 172 -5.47 1.53 -11.16
CA ALA A 172 -6.92 1.71 -11.13
C ALA A 172 -7.29 3.14 -10.73
N ASP A 173 -6.66 3.66 -9.67
CA ASP A 173 -6.78 5.04 -9.21
C ASP A 173 -6.34 6.04 -10.28
N CYS A 174 -5.24 5.77 -10.98
CA CYS A 174 -4.72 6.64 -12.04
C CYS A 174 -5.72 6.75 -13.21
N VAL A 175 -6.31 5.62 -13.62
CA VAL A 175 -7.36 5.60 -14.65
C VAL A 175 -8.58 6.40 -14.18
N GLN A 176 -9.07 6.16 -12.97
CA GLN A 176 -10.23 6.88 -12.43
C GLN A 176 -9.97 8.38 -12.32
N MET A 177 -8.79 8.77 -11.85
CA MET A 177 -8.35 10.15 -11.73
C MET A 177 -8.34 10.88 -13.08
N PHE A 178 -7.77 10.27 -14.13
CA PHE A 178 -7.75 10.88 -15.46
C PHE A 178 -9.12 10.87 -16.13
N VAL A 179 -9.94 9.83 -15.94
CA VAL A 179 -11.34 9.83 -16.38
C VAL A 179 -12.13 10.96 -15.70
N GLN A 180 -11.95 11.15 -14.39
CA GLN A 180 -12.51 12.30 -13.69
C GLN A 180 -12.01 13.60 -14.31
N ALA A 181 -10.74 13.72 -14.68
CA ALA A 181 -10.21 14.92 -15.34
C ALA A 181 -10.68 15.12 -16.80
N GLY A 182 -11.28 14.11 -17.44
CA GLY A 182 -11.87 14.18 -18.78
C GLY A 182 -11.23 13.27 -19.84
N ALA A 183 -10.30 12.39 -19.46
CA ALA A 183 -9.65 11.47 -20.40
C ALA A 183 -10.56 10.30 -20.82
N ALA A 184 -10.38 9.83 -22.06
CA ALA A 184 -11.09 8.66 -22.59
C ALA A 184 -10.35 7.35 -22.33
N LEU A 185 -10.15 7.02 -21.06
CA LEU A 185 -9.55 5.74 -20.63
C LEU A 185 -10.64 4.74 -20.26
N THR A 186 -10.42 3.46 -20.55
CA THR A 186 -11.35 2.38 -20.20
C THR A 186 -10.56 1.16 -19.74
N ARG A 187 -10.94 0.62 -18.57
CA ARG A 187 -10.40 -0.63 -18.06
C ARG A 187 -10.97 -1.79 -18.87
N THR A 188 -10.10 -2.74 -19.19
CA THR A 188 -10.42 -4.01 -19.85
C THR A 188 -10.04 -5.15 -18.89
N ASP A 189 -10.37 -6.40 -19.24
CA ASP A 189 -10.10 -7.56 -18.39
C ASP A 189 -8.61 -7.75 -18.09
N ASP A 190 -7.76 -7.43 -19.07
CA ASP A 190 -6.30 -7.65 -19.02
C ASP A 190 -5.47 -6.36 -19.11
N GLY A 191 -6.10 -5.18 -19.16
CA GLY A 191 -5.39 -3.91 -19.02
C GLY A 191 -6.21 -2.65 -19.29
N VAL A 192 -5.63 -1.68 -19.99
CA VAL A 192 -6.26 -0.36 -20.20
C VAL A 192 -6.20 0.05 -21.67
N LEU A 193 -7.33 0.55 -22.17
CA LEU A 193 -7.45 1.15 -23.50
C LEU A 193 -7.66 2.66 -23.35
N ALA A 194 -6.82 3.46 -24.02
CA ALA A 194 -7.09 4.85 -24.31
C ALA A 194 -7.69 4.96 -25.72
N ARG A 195 -8.83 5.65 -25.83
CA ARG A 195 -9.44 5.96 -27.13
C ARG A 195 -9.02 7.35 -27.58
N GLN A 196 -9.09 7.57 -28.90
CA GLN A 196 -8.92 8.91 -29.44
C GLN A 196 -10.00 9.84 -28.87
N ALA A 197 -9.57 10.98 -28.35
CA ALA A 197 -10.42 11.98 -27.71
C ALA A 197 -9.72 13.36 -27.75
N PRO A 198 -10.41 14.45 -27.37
CA PRO A 198 -9.73 15.72 -27.10
C PRO A 198 -8.64 15.55 -26.03
N PRO A 199 -7.50 16.26 -26.17
CA PRO A 199 -6.47 16.35 -25.13
C PRO A 199 -7.04 16.75 -23.78
N LEU A 200 -6.44 16.24 -22.69
CA LEU A 200 -6.87 16.57 -21.34
C LEU A 200 -6.78 18.09 -21.07
N GLY A 201 -7.91 18.68 -20.67
CA GLY A 201 -7.97 20.08 -20.22
C GLY A 201 -7.46 20.27 -18.79
N ALA A 202 -7.70 21.44 -18.21
CA ALA A 202 -7.44 21.74 -16.80
C ALA A 202 -8.75 22.16 -16.10
N PRO A 203 -9.69 21.23 -15.84
CA PRO A 203 -10.98 21.59 -15.28
C PRO A 203 -10.85 22.16 -13.86
N ASP A 204 -11.58 23.24 -13.57
CA ASP A 204 -11.74 23.79 -12.22
C ASP A 204 -12.82 23.01 -11.46
N LYS A 205 -12.42 21.84 -10.95
CA LYS A 205 -13.28 20.97 -10.14
C LYS A 205 -12.49 20.24 -9.07
N VAL A 206 -13.20 19.41 -8.30
CA VAL A 206 -12.56 18.52 -7.33
C VAL A 206 -12.12 17.24 -8.03
N LEU A 207 -10.83 16.92 -7.97
CA LEU A 207 -10.26 15.67 -8.46
C LEU A 207 -9.81 14.79 -7.29
N HIS A 208 -9.95 13.48 -7.45
CA HIS A 208 -9.45 12.49 -6.51
C HIS A 208 -8.25 11.75 -7.10
N ALA A 209 -7.08 11.87 -6.48
CA ALA A 209 -5.82 11.31 -6.97
C ALA A 209 -5.62 9.82 -6.60
N GLY A 210 -6.57 9.22 -5.88
CA GLY A 210 -6.39 7.90 -5.27
C GLY A 210 -5.50 7.97 -4.04
N ASP A 211 -4.69 6.93 -3.81
CA ASP A 211 -3.75 6.88 -2.67
C ASP A 211 -2.26 6.94 -3.05
N SER A 212 -1.93 7.21 -4.32
CA SER A 212 -0.55 7.26 -4.79
C SER A 212 -0.02 8.70 -4.94
N ALA A 213 1.09 9.01 -4.27
CA ALA A 213 1.81 10.30 -4.44
C ALA A 213 2.13 10.57 -5.92
N TRP A 214 2.55 9.54 -6.65
CA TRP A 214 2.88 9.69 -8.06
C TRP A 214 1.68 10.12 -8.92
N ASN A 215 0.47 9.61 -8.64
CA ASN A 215 -0.75 10.05 -9.34
C ASN A 215 -1.02 11.53 -9.09
N PHE A 216 -0.85 11.99 -7.85
CA PHE A 216 -0.93 13.41 -7.52
C PHE A 216 0.10 14.26 -8.29
N PHE A 217 1.35 13.81 -8.37
CA PHE A 217 2.39 14.51 -9.13
C PHE A 217 2.09 14.58 -10.63
N LEU A 218 1.53 13.52 -11.24
CA LEU A 218 1.12 13.56 -12.64
C LEU A 218 0.04 14.64 -12.90
N LEU A 219 -0.94 14.79 -11.99
CA LEU A 219 -1.90 15.90 -12.08
C LEU A 219 -1.20 17.25 -11.88
N LEU A 220 -0.31 17.35 -10.89
CA LEU A 220 0.42 18.58 -10.62
C LEU A 220 1.21 19.04 -11.85
N GLY A 221 2.01 18.17 -12.45
CA GLY A 221 2.73 18.43 -13.70
C GLY A 221 1.80 18.88 -14.82
N HIS A 222 0.66 18.21 -15.01
CA HIS A 222 -0.33 18.61 -16.02
C HIS A 222 -0.88 20.02 -15.82
N TYR A 223 -1.23 20.38 -14.59
CA TYR A 223 -1.84 21.68 -14.28
C TYR A 223 -0.83 22.84 -14.31
N LEU A 224 0.44 22.60 -13.97
CA LEU A 224 1.45 23.66 -13.81
C LEU A 224 1.65 24.54 -15.05
N GLY A 225 1.60 23.96 -16.25
CA GLY A 225 1.74 24.69 -17.51
C GLY A 225 0.45 25.34 -18.02
N ARG A 226 -0.61 25.46 -17.20
CA ARG A 226 -1.92 25.98 -17.59
C ARG A 226 -2.47 26.93 -16.52
N PRO A 227 -3.02 28.10 -16.90
CA PRO A 227 -3.75 28.95 -15.95
C PRO A 227 -4.94 28.17 -15.39
N SER A 228 -4.92 27.87 -14.09
CA SER A 228 -5.88 26.91 -13.53
C SER A 228 -6.00 27.00 -12.02
N ARG A 229 -7.15 26.52 -11.53
CA ARG A 229 -7.45 26.29 -10.13
C ARG A 229 -8.06 24.90 -10.02
N VAL A 230 -7.63 24.12 -9.04
CA VAL A 230 -8.18 22.78 -8.82
C VAL A 230 -8.10 22.41 -7.35
N LYS A 231 -9.11 21.68 -6.86
CA LYS A 231 -9.04 21.04 -5.53
C LYS A 231 -8.68 19.58 -5.72
N ILE A 232 -7.58 19.14 -5.13
CA ILE A 232 -7.12 17.76 -5.22
C ILE A 232 -7.30 17.09 -3.85
N THR A 233 -7.94 15.93 -3.84
CA THR A 233 -8.19 15.08 -2.67
C THR A 233 -7.50 13.73 -2.85
N GLY A 234 -7.28 13.00 -1.76
CA GLY A 234 -6.57 11.73 -1.77
C GLY A 234 -7.05 10.77 -0.69
N GLY A 235 -6.58 9.52 -0.78
CA GLY A 235 -6.75 8.48 0.21
C GLY A 235 -5.91 8.71 1.48
N PRO A 236 -5.92 7.75 2.42
CA PRO A 236 -5.20 7.82 3.68
C PRO A 236 -3.70 8.16 3.54
N GLY A 237 -2.98 7.46 2.66
CA GLY A 237 -1.55 7.70 2.40
C GLY A 237 -1.28 9.13 1.93
N LEU A 238 -2.11 9.68 1.04
CA LEU A 238 -1.97 11.08 0.60
C LEU A 238 -2.37 12.12 1.65
N LYS A 239 -3.27 11.78 2.57
CA LYS A 239 -3.63 12.65 3.71
C LYS A 239 -2.51 12.74 4.73
N LEU A 240 -1.75 11.65 4.91
CA LEU A 240 -0.64 11.54 5.85
C LEU A 240 0.72 11.91 5.25
N ALA A 241 0.83 11.98 3.92
CA ALA A 241 2.03 12.41 3.23
C ALA A 241 2.46 13.84 3.61
N ASP A 242 3.76 14.09 3.57
CA ASP A 242 4.34 15.42 3.77
C ASP A 242 4.65 16.09 2.42
N PHE A 243 3.87 17.11 2.06
CA PHE A 243 4.09 17.93 0.87
C PHE A 243 4.65 19.31 1.20
N THR A 244 5.27 19.49 2.37
CA THR A 244 5.82 20.78 2.79
C THR A 244 6.89 21.31 1.81
N ALA A 245 7.76 20.43 1.29
CA ALA A 245 8.77 20.79 0.30
C ALA A 245 8.16 21.45 -0.97
N LEU A 246 6.94 21.07 -1.35
CA LEU A 246 6.26 21.65 -2.52
C LEU A 246 5.88 23.12 -2.31
N ARG A 247 5.71 23.58 -1.06
CA ARG A 247 5.44 25.00 -0.76
C ARG A 247 6.62 25.89 -1.14
N HIS A 248 7.82 25.33 -1.16
CA HIS A 248 9.05 26.03 -1.53
C HIS A 248 9.36 25.88 -3.03
N ALA A 249 9.11 24.70 -3.61
CA ALA A 249 9.38 24.44 -5.03
C ALA A 249 8.35 25.08 -5.99
N LEU A 250 7.06 25.03 -5.67
CA LEU A 250 6.00 25.45 -6.59
C LEU A 250 5.96 26.96 -6.91
N PRO A 251 6.30 27.89 -6.00
CA PRO A 251 6.38 29.31 -6.34
C PRO A 251 7.32 29.60 -7.52
N ALA A 252 8.44 28.88 -7.62
CA ALA A 252 9.38 29.01 -8.74
C ALA A 252 8.78 28.52 -10.09
N LEU A 253 7.73 27.72 -10.03
CA LEU A 253 6.96 27.21 -11.17
C LEU A 253 5.65 27.99 -11.38
N GLY A 254 5.51 29.18 -10.78
CA GLY A 254 4.33 30.02 -10.96
C GLY A 254 3.05 29.46 -10.31
N ALA A 255 3.18 28.61 -9.29
CA ALA A 255 2.05 27.97 -8.64
C ALA A 255 2.09 28.08 -7.11
N ARG A 256 0.91 27.95 -6.51
CA ARG A 256 0.75 27.88 -5.05
C ARG A 256 -0.14 26.72 -4.66
N LEU A 257 0.27 26.04 -3.59
CA LEU A 257 -0.44 24.91 -3.00
C LEU A 257 -0.94 25.31 -1.61
N VAL A 258 -2.27 25.33 -1.46
CA VAL A 258 -2.94 25.75 -0.23
C VAL A 258 -3.65 24.55 0.38
N HIS A 259 -3.28 24.16 1.59
CA HIS A 259 -3.94 23.04 2.28
C HIS A 259 -5.34 23.47 2.72
N ALA A 260 -6.33 22.65 2.40
CA ALA A 260 -7.71 22.95 2.78
C ALA A 260 -7.96 22.72 4.28
N VAL A 261 -7.19 21.84 4.91
CA VAL A 261 -7.23 21.62 6.37
C VAL A 261 -6.12 22.44 7.02
N PRO A 262 -6.44 23.36 7.95
CA PRO A 262 -5.43 24.16 8.64
C PRO A 262 -4.36 23.29 9.29
N LYS A 263 -3.09 23.70 9.15
CA LYS A 263 -1.90 23.03 9.74
C LYS A 263 -1.64 21.60 9.23
N SER A 264 -2.41 21.09 8.27
CA SER A 264 -2.07 19.85 7.57
C SER A 264 -0.89 20.05 6.61
N VAL A 265 -0.19 18.95 6.33
CA VAL A 265 0.92 18.88 5.36
C VAL A 265 0.63 17.96 4.18
N GLY A 266 -0.45 17.16 4.25
CA GLY A 266 -0.93 16.29 3.18
C GLY A 266 -2.14 16.85 2.42
N LEU A 267 -2.80 15.98 1.66
CA LEU A 267 -4.07 16.27 1.00
C LEU A 267 -5.24 16.36 2.01
N PRO A 268 -6.33 17.09 1.72
CA PRO A 268 -6.65 17.79 0.48
C PRO A 268 -6.01 19.18 0.33
N VAL A 269 -5.70 19.53 -0.91
CA VAL A 269 -5.08 20.82 -1.28
C VAL A 269 -5.86 21.52 -2.38
N ARG A 270 -5.72 22.84 -2.44
CA ARG A 270 -6.09 23.68 -3.57
C ARG A 270 -4.82 24.10 -4.27
N LEU A 271 -4.70 23.72 -5.54
CA LEU A 271 -3.62 24.13 -6.42
C LEU A 271 -4.11 25.31 -7.28
N GLU A 272 -3.30 26.35 -7.36
CA GLU A 272 -3.52 27.50 -8.21
C GLU A 272 -2.26 27.77 -9.02
N CYS A 273 -2.40 27.78 -10.35
CA CYS A 273 -1.29 27.89 -11.30
C CYS A 273 -1.50 29.11 -12.20
N SER A 274 -0.45 29.90 -12.41
CA SER A 274 -0.46 30.98 -13.41
C SER A 274 -0.44 30.45 -14.84
N GLY A 275 0.08 29.23 -15.04
CA GLY A 275 0.41 28.65 -16.35
C GLY A 275 1.72 29.15 -16.95
N ILE A 276 2.38 30.11 -16.30
CA ILE A 276 3.63 30.71 -16.76
C ILE A 276 4.78 30.00 -16.06
N LEU A 277 5.46 29.12 -16.80
CA LEU A 277 6.63 28.38 -16.33
C LEU A 277 7.93 29.14 -16.68
N PRO A 278 8.99 29.00 -15.87
CA PRO A 278 10.31 29.47 -16.23
C PRO A 278 10.90 28.63 -17.37
N ASP A 279 11.88 29.17 -18.10
CA ASP A 279 12.63 28.41 -19.12
C ASP A 279 13.51 27.31 -18.49
N ALA A 280 13.92 27.51 -17.24
CA ALA A 280 14.73 26.59 -16.47
C ALA A 280 14.24 26.49 -15.01
N PHE A 281 14.26 25.27 -14.47
CA PHE A 281 13.90 24.97 -13.09
C PHE A 281 14.92 23.98 -12.52
N THR A 282 15.53 24.32 -11.39
CA THR A 282 16.39 23.39 -10.65
C THR A 282 15.57 22.74 -9.55
N LEU A 283 15.50 21.41 -9.54
CA LEU A 283 14.78 20.69 -8.49
C LEU A 283 15.59 20.79 -7.17
N PRO A 284 15.01 21.30 -6.06
CA PRO A 284 15.64 21.24 -4.76
C PRO A 284 15.94 19.81 -4.32
N ALA A 285 17.04 19.57 -3.60
CA ALA A 285 17.46 18.23 -3.19
C ALA A 285 16.50 17.56 -2.18
N ASP A 286 15.68 18.35 -1.49
CA ASP A 286 14.65 17.91 -0.54
C ASP A 286 13.26 17.79 -1.18
N ALA A 287 13.10 18.23 -2.43
CA ALA A 287 11.84 18.09 -3.16
C ALA A 287 11.70 16.66 -3.70
N PRO A 288 10.51 16.05 -3.64
CA PRO A 288 10.31 14.71 -4.19
C PRO A 288 10.66 14.65 -5.68
N VAL A 289 11.45 13.65 -6.06
CA VAL A 289 11.92 13.47 -7.45
C VAL A 289 10.77 13.30 -8.43
N GLU A 290 9.63 12.78 -7.95
CA GLU A 290 8.36 12.71 -8.66
C GLU A 290 7.97 14.06 -9.27
N LEU A 291 8.21 15.19 -8.60
CA LEU A 291 7.89 16.49 -9.20
C LEU A 291 8.59 16.69 -10.54
N ALA A 292 9.87 16.34 -10.63
CA ALA A 292 10.61 16.43 -11.88
C ALA A 292 10.17 15.39 -12.91
N GLU A 293 9.90 14.15 -12.48
CA GLU A 293 9.36 13.14 -13.40
C GLU A 293 8.06 13.63 -14.06
N ALA A 294 7.17 14.26 -13.29
CA ALA A 294 5.89 14.75 -13.79
C ALA A 294 6.03 15.99 -14.68
N LEU A 295 6.90 16.93 -14.31
CA LEU A 295 7.24 18.10 -15.14
C LEU A 295 7.79 17.66 -16.50
N LEU A 296 8.72 16.70 -16.52
CA LEU A 296 9.32 16.21 -17.76
C LEU A 296 8.29 15.49 -18.65
N LEU A 297 7.41 14.67 -18.06
CA LEU A 297 6.33 14.02 -18.80
C LEU A 297 5.34 15.03 -19.38
N ALA A 298 5.03 16.11 -18.66
CA ALA A 298 4.06 17.12 -19.06
C ALA A 298 4.62 18.17 -20.04
N ALA A 299 5.95 18.34 -20.05
CA ALA A 299 6.63 19.36 -20.85
C ALA A 299 6.32 19.36 -22.35
N PRO A 300 6.10 18.23 -23.05
CA PRO A 300 5.70 18.25 -24.45
C PRO A 300 4.38 19.00 -24.72
N GLY A 301 3.52 19.09 -23.70
CA GLY A 301 2.23 19.78 -23.75
C GLY A 301 2.20 21.17 -23.12
N TYR A 302 3.35 21.78 -22.80
CA TYR A 302 3.45 23.17 -22.34
C TYR A 302 3.61 24.15 -23.50
N GLU A 303 3.46 25.44 -23.24
CA GLU A 303 3.60 26.48 -24.27
C GLU A 303 5.06 26.73 -24.70
N ARG A 304 6.01 26.51 -23.78
CA ARG A 304 7.44 26.79 -23.98
C ARG A 304 8.29 25.61 -23.52
N ALA A 305 9.51 25.55 -24.05
CA ALA A 305 10.50 24.57 -23.61
C ALA A 305 10.82 24.74 -22.13
N LEU A 306 10.86 23.62 -21.42
CA LEU A 306 11.24 23.57 -20.01
C LEU A 306 12.56 22.80 -19.89
N SER A 307 13.50 23.41 -19.19
CA SER A 307 14.75 22.75 -18.77
C SER A 307 14.66 22.43 -17.28
N VAL A 308 14.73 21.16 -16.92
CA VAL A 308 14.76 20.70 -15.52
C VAL A 308 16.18 20.26 -15.17
N ASP A 309 16.77 20.89 -14.16
CA ASP A 309 18.10 20.53 -13.65
C ASP A 309 17.97 19.63 -12.41
N LEU A 310 18.45 18.40 -12.56
CA LEU A 310 18.50 17.36 -11.54
C LEU A 310 19.94 17.03 -11.13
N ALA A 311 20.94 17.78 -11.59
CA ALA A 311 22.35 17.39 -11.45
C ALA A 311 22.77 17.13 -9.99
N ALA A 312 22.20 17.88 -9.05
CA ALA A 312 22.47 17.78 -7.61
C ALA A 312 21.45 16.91 -6.83
N HIS A 313 20.44 16.35 -7.49
CA HIS A 313 19.39 15.59 -6.82
C HIS A 313 19.82 14.13 -6.60
N PRO A 314 19.64 13.55 -5.39
CA PRO A 314 20.07 12.17 -5.09
C PRO A 314 19.43 11.13 -6.01
N ASP A 315 18.14 11.28 -6.30
CA ASP A 315 17.39 10.33 -7.17
C ASP A 315 17.41 10.66 -8.66
N ARG A 316 18.34 11.51 -9.12
CA ARG A 316 18.46 11.91 -10.53
C ARG A 316 18.45 10.70 -11.47
N ASP A 317 19.33 9.74 -11.21
CA ASP A 317 19.53 8.61 -12.14
C ASP A 317 18.28 7.72 -12.21
N THR A 318 17.55 7.58 -11.10
CA THR A 318 16.26 6.90 -11.04
C THR A 318 15.21 7.59 -11.92
N ALA A 319 15.06 8.90 -11.80
CA ALA A 319 14.09 9.67 -12.59
C ALA A 319 14.40 9.62 -14.08
N LEU A 320 15.68 9.83 -14.45
CA LEU A 320 16.10 9.81 -15.84
C LEU A 320 15.91 8.43 -16.49
N ALA A 321 16.25 7.36 -15.77
CA ALA A 321 16.12 5.99 -16.28
C ALA A 321 14.66 5.55 -16.45
N ARG A 322 13.72 6.17 -15.73
CA ARG A 322 12.27 5.90 -15.86
C ARG A 322 11.59 6.75 -16.93
N VAL A 323 11.90 8.05 -17.00
CA VAL A 323 11.14 9.01 -17.81
C VAL A 323 11.69 9.19 -19.23
N LEU A 324 13.02 9.27 -19.39
CA LEU A 324 13.61 9.52 -20.72
C LEU A 324 13.25 8.44 -21.76
N PRO A 325 13.24 7.13 -21.44
CA PRO A 325 12.83 6.12 -22.40
C PRO A 325 11.39 6.29 -22.87
N VAL A 326 10.48 6.67 -21.97
CA VAL A 326 9.05 6.90 -22.30
C VAL A 326 8.91 8.10 -23.23
N LEU A 327 9.54 9.24 -22.90
CA LEU A 327 9.48 10.44 -23.73
C LEU A 327 10.07 10.21 -25.12
N ARG A 328 11.23 9.54 -25.21
CA ARG A 328 11.88 9.22 -26.50
C ARG A 328 11.02 8.26 -27.32
N ALA A 329 10.44 7.24 -26.71
CA ALA A 329 9.53 6.30 -27.38
C ALA A 329 8.23 6.97 -27.84
N ALA A 330 7.79 8.04 -27.16
CA ALA A 330 6.66 8.87 -27.58
C ALA A 330 7.02 9.92 -28.66
N GLY A 331 8.28 9.96 -29.12
CA GLY A 331 8.75 10.92 -30.12
C GLY A 331 8.97 12.34 -29.60
N ALA A 332 9.07 12.54 -28.28
CA ALA A 332 9.31 13.85 -27.70
C ALA A 332 10.72 14.37 -28.06
N GLN A 333 10.84 15.68 -28.29
CA GLN A 333 12.12 16.33 -28.49
C GLN A 333 12.80 16.58 -27.15
N VAL A 334 13.73 15.70 -26.79
CA VAL A 334 14.44 15.73 -25.49
C VAL A 334 15.95 15.81 -25.67
N GLN A 335 16.56 16.78 -24.99
CA GLN A 335 18.00 16.91 -24.84
C GLN A 335 18.35 16.65 -23.37
N ALA A 336 19.31 15.75 -23.10
CA ALA A 336 19.71 15.41 -21.75
C ALA A 336 21.24 15.42 -21.64
N ASP A 337 21.77 16.16 -20.68
CA ASP A 337 23.21 16.27 -20.41
C ASP A 337 23.47 16.38 -18.89
N GLY A 338 24.23 15.45 -18.32
CA GLY A 338 24.71 15.51 -16.93
C GLY A 338 23.65 15.67 -15.83
N GLY A 339 22.37 15.43 -16.10
CA GLY A 339 21.26 15.68 -15.17
C GLY A 339 20.34 16.85 -15.55
N LYS A 340 20.72 17.65 -16.54
CA LYS A 340 19.88 18.70 -17.11
C LYS A 340 19.10 18.14 -18.29
N VAL A 341 17.79 18.23 -18.22
CA VAL A 341 16.89 17.72 -19.25
C VAL A 341 16.06 18.86 -19.80
N ARG A 342 16.20 19.14 -21.09
CA ARG A 342 15.38 20.09 -21.82
C ARG A 342 14.38 19.33 -22.68
N VAL A 343 13.12 19.69 -22.55
CA VAL A 343 12.03 19.15 -23.39
C VAL A 343 11.41 20.30 -24.17
N THR A 344 11.38 20.16 -25.49
CA THR A 344 10.73 21.12 -26.40
C THR A 344 9.27 20.71 -26.61
N PRO A 345 8.30 21.63 -26.50
CA PRO A 345 6.90 21.35 -26.78
C PRO A 345 6.71 20.84 -28.21
N GLY A 346 5.79 19.92 -28.38
CA GLY A 346 5.53 19.36 -29.69
C GLY A 346 4.56 18.19 -29.66
N PRO A 347 4.06 17.79 -30.84
CA PRO A 347 3.20 16.61 -30.95
C PRO A 347 3.97 15.35 -30.55
N LEU A 348 3.29 14.44 -29.86
CA LEU A 348 3.80 13.11 -29.55
C LEU A 348 3.22 12.07 -30.53
N ALA A 349 4.02 11.09 -30.88
CA ALA A 349 3.65 9.91 -31.64
C ALA A 349 3.68 8.70 -30.69
N LEU A 350 2.54 8.40 -30.06
CA LEU A 350 2.46 7.26 -29.15
C LEU A 350 2.42 5.95 -29.95
N PRO A 351 3.22 4.94 -29.60
CA PRO A 351 3.06 3.61 -30.16
C PRO A 351 1.71 3.03 -29.74
N GLU A 352 1.06 2.25 -30.61
CA GLU A 352 -0.24 1.63 -30.29
C GLU A 352 -0.14 0.72 -29.06
N ALA A 353 0.95 -0.06 -28.96
CA ALA A 353 1.26 -0.93 -27.84
C ALA A 353 2.72 -0.70 -27.39
N PRO A 354 2.99 0.21 -26.44
CA PRO A 354 4.34 0.45 -25.96
C PRO A 354 4.88 -0.77 -25.22
N VAL A 355 6.18 -1.01 -25.39
CA VAL A 355 6.92 -2.02 -24.62
C VAL A 355 7.11 -1.51 -23.19
N LEU A 356 6.73 -2.33 -22.21
CA LEU A 356 6.90 -2.06 -20.79
C LEU A 356 7.98 -2.98 -20.20
N PRO A 357 8.88 -2.48 -19.35
CA PRO A 357 9.78 -3.34 -18.59
C PRO A 357 9.00 -4.09 -17.49
N LEU A 358 9.65 -5.09 -16.90
CA LEU A 358 9.13 -5.74 -15.68
C LEU A 358 8.98 -4.72 -14.54
N GLU A 359 8.06 -4.99 -13.62
CA GLU A 359 8.04 -4.34 -12.29
C GLU A 359 9.16 -4.95 -11.42
N PRO A 360 10.31 -4.29 -11.25
CA PRO A 360 11.45 -4.91 -10.60
C PRO A 360 11.18 -5.20 -9.12
N GLU A 361 10.37 -4.37 -8.43
CA GLU A 361 9.99 -4.57 -7.03
C GLU A 361 9.34 -5.93 -6.80
N LEU A 362 8.53 -6.40 -7.74
CA LEU A 362 7.88 -7.70 -7.67
C LEU A 362 8.74 -8.80 -8.27
N ALA A 363 9.42 -8.50 -9.38
CA ALA A 363 10.22 -9.49 -10.09
C ALA A 363 11.39 -10.02 -9.26
N VAL A 364 12.08 -9.17 -8.47
CA VAL A 364 13.16 -9.63 -7.58
C VAL A 364 12.68 -10.64 -6.54
N PHE A 365 11.48 -10.47 -5.98
CA PHE A 365 10.90 -11.42 -5.03
C PHE A 365 10.54 -12.75 -5.68
N LEU A 366 9.97 -12.71 -6.90
CA LEU A 366 9.67 -13.92 -7.66
C LEU A 366 10.94 -14.68 -8.07
N LEU A 367 11.97 -13.96 -8.50
CA LEU A 367 13.28 -14.53 -8.85
C LEU A 367 14.06 -15.03 -7.63
N ALA A 368 13.71 -14.61 -6.42
CA ALA A 368 14.27 -15.12 -5.17
C ALA A 368 13.65 -16.47 -4.74
N LEU A 369 12.52 -16.91 -5.32
CA LEU A 369 11.90 -18.19 -4.96
C LEU A 369 12.85 -19.40 -5.06
N PRO A 370 13.70 -19.54 -6.10
CA PRO A 370 14.72 -20.58 -6.15
C PRO A 370 15.74 -20.50 -5.02
N LEU A 371 16.14 -19.31 -4.55
CA LEU A 371 17.00 -19.20 -3.37
C LEU A 371 16.31 -19.77 -2.13
N VAL A 372 14.99 -19.63 -1.99
CA VAL A 372 14.30 -20.14 -0.80
C VAL A 372 13.79 -21.58 -0.95
N GLN A 373 13.50 -22.11 -2.13
CA GLN A 373 12.93 -23.47 -2.29
C GLN A 373 13.82 -24.42 -3.10
N GLY A 374 14.90 -23.93 -3.72
CA GLY A 374 15.59 -24.63 -4.81
C GLY A 374 14.74 -24.65 -6.08
N GLY A 375 15.31 -25.10 -7.21
CA GLY A 375 14.62 -25.18 -8.49
C GLY A 375 14.89 -23.97 -9.40
N SER A 376 13.87 -23.47 -10.08
CA SER A 376 14.01 -22.40 -11.08
C SER A 376 12.82 -21.47 -11.20
N ALA A 377 13.09 -20.22 -11.56
CA ALA A 377 12.09 -19.24 -11.96
C ALA A 377 12.45 -18.64 -13.32
N ARG A 378 11.46 -18.55 -14.21
CA ARG A 378 11.54 -18.01 -15.56
C ARG A 378 10.49 -16.93 -15.73
N LEU A 379 10.96 -15.70 -15.95
CA LEU A 379 10.13 -14.52 -16.14
C LEU A 379 10.32 -13.99 -17.56
N THR A 380 9.25 -13.97 -18.36
CA THR A 380 9.29 -13.37 -19.72
C THR A 380 9.11 -11.86 -19.61
N GLY A 381 10.01 -11.09 -20.21
CA GLY A 381 10.00 -9.63 -20.22
C GLY A 381 11.40 -8.99 -20.23
N LEU A 382 11.45 -7.66 -20.36
CA LEU A 382 12.68 -6.85 -20.33
C LEU A 382 13.03 -6.34 -18.93
N TRP A 383 14.20 -6.74 -18.42
CA TRP A 383 14.72 -6.20 -17.15
C TRP A 383 15.04 -4.70 -17.28
N PRO A 384 14.53 -3.83 -16.40
CA PRO A 384 14.84 -2.40 -16.46
C PRO A 384 16.27 -2.10 -16.00
N ARG A 385 16.91 -1.10 -16.63
CA ARG A 385 18.22 -0.58 -16.22
C ARG A 385 18.08 0.57 -15.21
N TRP A 386 17.31 0.34 -14.16
CA TRP A 386 17.11 1.32 -13.08
C TRP A 386 18.08 1.03 -11.94
N PRO A 387 18.59 2.04 -11.20
CA PRO A 387 19.51 1.81 -10.08
C PRO A 387 19.02 0.73 -9.11
N ALA A 388 17.76 0.84 -8.66
CA ALA A 388 17.10 -0.15 -7.81
C ALA A 388 17.06 -1.57 -8.41
N ALA A 389 16.75 -1.69 -9.70
CA ALA A 389 16.67 -2.98 -10.37
C ALA A 389 18.06 -3.63 -10.53
N LEU A 390 19.10 -2.84 -10.72
CA LEU A 390 20.48 -3.32 -10.74
C LEU A 390 20.92 -3.78 -9.34
N ALA A 391 20.62 -3.00 -8.29
CA ALA A 391 20.90 -3.35 -6.91
C ALA A 391 20.19 -4.65 -6.48
N GLY A 392 18.93 -4.83 -6.87
CA GLY A 392 18.19 -6.08 -6.60
C GLY A 392 18.75 -7.28 -7.37
N TRP A 393 19.25 -7.07 -8.59
CA TRP A 393 19.92 -8.11 -9.37
C TRP A 393 21.24 -8.55 -8.70
N GLU A 394 22.07 -7.57 -8.31
CA GLU A 394 23.34 -7.78 -7.60
C GLU A 394 23.13 -8.54 -6.29
N LEU A 395 22.15 -8.13 -5.47
CA LEU A 395 21.79 -8.82 -4.22
C LEU A 395 21.55 -10.33 -4.45
N LEU A 396 20.76 -10.69 -5.48
CA LEU A 396 20.44 -12.08 -5.75
C LEU A 396 21.66 -12.87 -6.25
N GLN A 397 22.50 -12.25 -7.08
CA GLN A 397 23.73 -12.88 -7.58
C GLN A 397 24.74 -13.11 -6.44
N ASP A 398 24.92 -12.14 -5.55
CA ASP A 398 25.83 -12.25 -4.42
C ASP A 398 25.40 -13.30 -3.38
N LEU A 399 24.10 -13.63 -3.35
CA LEU A 399 23.55 -14.77 -2.61
C LEU A 399 23.69 -16.12 -3.34
N GLY A 400 24.35 -16.14 -4.50
CA GLY A 400 24.67 -17.35 -5.26
C GLY A 400 23.58 -17.82 -6.21
N LEU A 401 22.60 -16.98 -6.55
CA LEU A 401 21.59 -17.32 -7.55
C LEU A 401 22.21 -17.30 -8.96
N ASP A 402 22.06 -18.39 -9.72
CA ASP A 402 22.40 -18.41 -11.16
C ASP A 402 21.33 -17.61 -11.91
N LEU A 403 21.62 -16.33 -12.10
CA LEU A 403 20.73 -15.34 -12.70
C LEU A 403 21.24 -14.92 -14.07
N ARG A 404 20.42 -15.14 -15.11
CA ARG A 404 20.76 -14.87 -16.51
C ARG A 404 19.65 -14.13 -17.21
N GLN A 405 20.01 -13.24 -18.12
CA GLN A 405 19.09 -12.57 -19.01
C GLN A 405 19.34 -13.03 -20.45
N ASP A 406 18.32 -13.53 -21.14
CA ASP A 406 18.38 -13.80 -22.58
C ASP A 406 17.68 -12.67 -23.35
N THR A 407 18.50 -11.80 -23.96
CA THR A 407 18.04 -10.66 -24.76
C THR A 407 17.86 -11.00 -26.24
N ARG A 408 18.18 -12.23 -26.66
CA ARG A 408 17.98 -12.66 -28.06
C ARG A 408 16.53 -12.95 -28.38
N LYS A 409 15.71 -13.24 -27.35
CA LYS A 409 14.26 -13.38 -27.50
C LYS A 409 13.63 -12.00 -27.62
N GLU A 410 12.68 -11.87 -28.54
CA GLU A 410 12.00 -10.61 -28.88
C GLU A 410 11.37 -9.91 -27.65
N GLN A 411 10.86 -10.69 -26.69
CA GLN A 411 10.25 -10.16 -25.46
C GLN A 411 11.21 -10.09 -24.26
N GLY A 412 12.45 -10.58 -24.41
CA GLY A 412 13.39 -10.80 -23.32
C GLY A 412 12.95 -11.89 -22.35
N GLU A 413 13.92 -12.45 -21.63
CA GLU A 413 13.66 -13.47 -20.61
C GLU A 413 14.70 -13.41 -19.50
N ILE A 414 14.25 -13.61 -18.26
CA ILE A 414 15.13 -13.75 -17.09
C ILE A 414 14.97 -15.16 -16.53
N LEU A 415 16.10 -15.82 -16.30
CA LEU A 415 16.21 -17.16 -15.75
C LEU A 415 16.97 -17.09 -14.43
N ALA A 416 16.35 -17.62 -13.38
CA ALA A 416 16.93 -17.78 -12.05
C ALA A 416 16.96 -19.26 -11.69
N LYS A 417 18.11 -19.77 -11.24
CA LYS A 417 18.25 -21.17 -10.78
C LYS A 417 19.04 -21.25 -9.49
N SER A 418 18.60 -22.13 -8.60
CA SER A 418 19.39 -22.56 -7.45
C SER A 418 19.22 -24.05 -7.25
N ALA A 419 20.33 -24.78 -7.12
CA ALA A 419 20.29 -26.23 -6.89
C ALA A 419 19.75 -26.55 -5.50
N THR A 420 20.14 -25.77 -4.49
CA THR A 420 19.76 -25.97 -3.09
C THR A 420 19.21 -24.67 -2.50
N PRO A 421 18.26 -24.76 -1.55
CA PRO A 421 17.85 -23.60 -0.79
C PRO A 421 19.03 -22.93 -0.06
N LEU A 422 18.95 -21.63 0.11
CA LEU A 422 19.91 -20.79 0.84
C LEU A 422 20.02 -21.27 2.30
N GLN A 423 21.25 -21.50 2.74
CA GLN A 423 21.60 -21.90 4.12
C GLN A 423 22.53 -20.91 4.81
N ARG A 424 23.07 -19.94 4.06
CA ARG A 424 24.00 -18.91 4.55
C ARG A 424 23.63 -17.58 3.92
N PHE A 425 23.90 -16.49 4.62
CA PHE A 425 23.70 -15.14 4.11
C PHE A 425 25.03 -14.38 4.31
N PRO A 426 25.91 -14.35 3.28
CA PRO A 426 27.28 -13.85 3.42
C PRO A 426 27.42 -12.33 3.27
N LEU A 427 26.30 -11.57 3.24
CA LEU A 427 26.33 -10.15 2.90
C LEU A 427 26.27 -9.28 4.17
N PRO A 428 27.37 -8.55 4.50
CA PRO A 428 27.37 -7.62 5.62
C PRO A 428 26.68 -6.28 5.27
N GLU A 429 26.60 -5.94 4.00
CA GLU A 429 26.03 -4.69 3.47
C GLU A 429 25.17 -5.00 2.25
N LEU A 430 24.19 -4.14 1.99
CA LEU A 430 23.37 -4.22 0.78
C LEU A 430 24.07 -3.52 -0.39
N PRO A 431 23.76 -3.92 -1.64
CA PRO A 431 24.25 -3.22 -2.82
C PRO A 431 23.95 -1.72 -2.80
N ALA A 432 24.80 -0.93 -3.44
CA ALA A 432 24.59 0.51 -3.55
C ALA A 432 23.23 0.80 -4.21
N HIS A 433 22.53 1.84 -3.74
CA HIS A 433 21.20 2.22 -4.22
C HIS A 433 20.09 1.18 -4.00
N PHE A 434 20.29 0.21 -3.10
CA PHE A 434 19.22 -0.71 -2.72
C PHE A 434 18.06 0.06 -2.04
N PRO A 435 16.81 -0.06 -2.52
CA PRO A 435 15.70 0.72 -1.98
C PRO A 435 15.31 0.31 -0.56
N ALA A 436 15.07 1.28 0.31
CA ALA A 436 14.51 1.06 1.65
C ALA A 436 13.16 0.32 1.59
N ASP A 437 12.31 0.65 0.61
CA ASP A 437 11.01 -0.01 0.39
C ASP A 437 11.13 -1.52 0.14
N TRP A 438 12.31 -2.00 -0.28
CA TRP A 438 12.59 -3.41 -0.58
C TRP A 438 13.25 -4.16 0.56
N ALA A 439 13.42 -3.53 1.74
CA ALA A 439 14.16 -4.10 2.87
C ALA A 439 13.64 -5.45 3.38
N ALA A 440 12.35 -5.75 3.16
CA ALA A 440 11.80 -7.06 3.50
C ALA A 440 12.46 -8.23 2.71
N LEU A 441 13.01 -7.98 1.52
CA LEU A 441 13.68 -9.01 0.72
C LEU A 441 14.94 -9.55 1.39
N PRO A 442 15.99 -8.74 1.66
CA PRO A 442 17.19 -9.24 2.32
C PRO A 442 16.89 -9.78 3.72
N LEU A 443 15.95 -9.18 4.46
CA LEU A 443 15.52 -9.70 5.77
C LEU A 443 14.88 -11.09 5.65
N ALA A 444 14.00 -11.31 4.67
CA ALA A 444 13.37 -12.61 4.44
C ALA A 444 14.40 -13.68 4.04
N LEU A 445 15.38 -13.32 3.19
CA LEU A 445 16.43 -14.23 2.75
C LEU A 445 17.39 -14.58 3.90
N ALA A 446 17.78 -13.59 4.70
CA ALA A 446 18.58 -13.80 5.92
C ALA A 446 17.82 -14.69 6.93
N ALA A 447 16.52 -14.44 7.14
CA ALA A 447 15.69 -15.29 7.99
C ALA A 447 15.59 -16.73 7.44
N CYS A 448 15.43 -16.91 6.12
CA CYS A 448 15.42 -18.25 5.51
C CYS A 448 16.73 -19.01 5.77
N ALA A 449 17.87 -18.32 5.67
CA ALA A 449 19.17 -18.89 5.99
C ALA A 449 19.27 -19.26 7.48
N ALA A 450 18.93 -18.35 8.40
CA ALA A 450 18.98 -18.58 9.85
C ALA A 450 18.02 -19.69 10.33
N LEU A 451 16.88 -19.87 9.66
CA LEU A 451 15.90 -20.91 9.99
C LEU A 451 16.37 -22.32 9.61
N ARG A 452 17.32 -22.43 8.68
CA ARG A 452 17.79 -23.70 8.08
C ARG A 452 19.24 -24.03 8.38
N GLY A 453 20.05 -23.02 8.69
CA GLY A 453 21.48 -23.14 8.92
C GLY A 453 21.87 -22.51 10.25
N GLU A 454 23.03 -21.87 10.25
CA GLU A 454 23.63 -21.22 11.40
C GLU A 454 23.07 -19.80 11.62
N PRO A 455 23.28 -19.20 12.81
CA PRO A 455 23.00 -17.80 13.06
C PRO A 455 23.57 -16.87 11.98
N VAL A 456 22.78 -15.86 11.58
CA VAL A 456 23.09 -14.98 10.44
C VAL A 456 23.36 -13.56 10.91
N ARG A 457 24.42 -12.93 10.42
CA ARG A 457 24.60 -11.48 10.58
C ARG A 457 23.68 -10.76 9.59
N LEU A 458 22.81 -9.88 10.09
CA LEU A 458 21.97 -9.05 9.22
C LEU A 458 22.81 -8.00 8.47
N PRO A 459 22.45 -7.67 7.23
CA PRO A 459 23.07 -6.57 6.52
C PRO A 459 22.65 -5.24 7.14
N ALA A 460 23.49 -4.21 7.00
CA ALA A 460 23.09 -2.84 7.32
C ALA A 460 21.88 -2.44 6.44
N LEU A 461 20.78 -2.06 7.08
CA LEU A 461 19.57 -1.60 6.38
C LEU A 461 19.67 -0.09 6.07
N PRO A 462 19.00 0.38 5.01
CA PRO A 462 18.89 1.82 4.75
C PRO A 462 18.26 2.55 5.94
N PRO A 463 18.70 3.79 6.25
CA PRO A 463 18.27 4.53 7.44
C PRO A 463 16.78 4.85 7.47
N GLU A 464 16.09 4.82 6.33
CA GLU A 464 14.65 5.05 6.19
C GLU A 464 13.82 3.87 6.72
N VAL A 465 14.42 2.68 6.87
CA VAL A 465 13.73 1.49 7.37
C VAL A 465 13.58 1.60 8.88
N ALA A 466 12.33 1.66 9.36
CA ALA A 466 12.05 1.72 10.78
C ALA A 466 12.53 0.43 11.50
N PRO A 467 13.40 0.53 12.53
CA PRO A 467 13.89 -0.65 13.26
C PRO A 467 12.76 -1.52 13.84
N ALA A 468 11.69 -0.89 14.33
CA ALA A 468 10.54 -1.58 14.88
C ALA A 468 9.78 -2.42 13.84
N GLU A 469 9.74 -1.99 12.57
CA GLU A 469 9.12 -2.77 11.49
C GLU A 469 9.96 -4.02 11.17
N ALA A 470 11.28 -3.84 11.06
CA ALA A 470 12.21 -4.95 10.85
C ALA A 470 12.14 -5.97 12.00
N GLU A 471 12.15 -5.51 13.25
CA GLU A 471 12.04 -6.39 14.43
C GLU A 471 10.69 -7.13 14.47
N SER A 472 9.59 -6.42 14.21
CA SER A 472 8.24 -7.01 14.13
C SER A 472 8.16 -8.09 13.05
N PHE A 473 8.73 -7.84 11.88
CA PHE A 473 8.82 -8.81 10.79
C PHE A 473 9.64 -10.05 11.18
N LEU A 474 10.84 -9.85 11.75
CA LEU A 474 11.71 -10.95 12.18
C LEU A 474 11.01 -11.83 13.22
N HIS A 475 10.29 -11.21 14.16
CA HIS A 475 9.47 -11.94 15.12
C HIS A 475 8.37 -12.77 14.43
N ALA A 476 7.67 -12.19 13.44
CA ALA A 476 6.59 -12.86 12.70
C ALA A 476 7.08 -14.07 11.88
N VAL A 477 8.30 -13.99 11.31
CA VAL A 477 8.92 -15.13 10.60
C VAL A 477 9.50 -16.17 11.57
N GLY A 478 9.54 -15.87 12.87
CA GLY A 478 10.02 -16.78 13.92
C GLY A 478 11.52 -16.71 14.14
N CYS A 479 12.13 -15.55 13.92
CA CYS A 479 13.52 -15.25 14.24
C CYS A 479 13.62 -14.13 15.28
N ALA A 480 14.77 -13.98 15.91
CA ALA A 480 15.10 -12.85 16.78
C ALA A 480 16.61 -12.61 16.76
N LEU A 481 17.02 -11.38 17.07
CA LEU A 481 18.43 -11.07 17.29
C LEU A 481 18.86 -11.58 18.67
N GLY A 482 19.97 -12.32 18.72
CA GLY A 482 20.65 -12.69 19.94
C GLY A 482 21.40 -11.51 20.57
N GLU A 483 21.93 -11.71 21.77
CA GLU A 483 22.75 -10.71 22.48
C GLU A 483 24.04 -10.35 21.72
N ASP A 484 24.52 -11.27 20.89
CA ASP A 484 25.66 -11.13 19.98
C ASP A 484 25.33 -10.37 18.68
N GLY A 485 24.07 -9.98 18.48
CA GLY A 485 23.59 -9.31 17.28
C GLY A 485 23.41 -10.24 16.07
N LEU A 486 23.48 -11.56 16.25
CA LEU A 486 23.19 -12.53 15.20
C LEU A 486 21.72 -12.90 15.18
N LEU A 487 21.16 -13.08 13.99
CA LEU A 487 19.81 -13.55 13.77
C LEU A 487 19.73 -15.05 14.01
N CYS A 488 18.90 -15.44 14.97
CA CYS A 488 18.70 -16.82 15.39
C CYS A 488 17.25 -17.26 15.24
N LYS A 489 17.03 -18.56 15.04
CA LYS A 489 15.71 -19.17 15.10
C LYS A 489 15.15 -19.07 16.52
N LYS A 490 13.88 -18.63 16.63
CA LYS A 490 13.15 -18.58 17.90
C LYS A 490 12.24 -19.81 18.03
N GLU A 491 12.36 -20.54 19.14
CA GLU A 491 11.41 -21.58 19.53
C GLU A 491 10.09 -20.94 20.01
N GLN A 492 8.95 -21.50 19.59
CA GLN A 492 7.63 -20.92 19.87
C GLN A 492 7.01 -21.57 21.10
N GLY A 493 6.70 -20.75 22.11
CA GLY A 493 5.97 -21.17 23.32
C GLY A 493 4.50 -20.75 23.38
N SER A 494 4.00 -19.94 22.44
CA SER A 494 2.66 -19.37 22.47
C SER A 494 1.95 -19.42 21.09
N PRO A 495 0.60 -19.44 21.06
CA PRO A 495 -0.15 -19.42 19.81
C PRO A 495 0.11 -18.12 19.04
N GLU A 496 0.38 -18.25 17.74
CA GLU A 496 0.79 -17.11 16.92
C GLU A 496 -0.36 -16.17 16.60
N THR A 497 -0.26 -14.94 17.07
CA THR A 497 -1.14 -13.86 16.61
C THR A 497 -0.85 -13.56 15.14
N PRO A 498 -1.89 -13.39 14.31
CA PRO A 498 -1.70 -12.97 12.92
C PRO A 498 -0.90 -11.68 12.82
N TRP A 499 0.12 -11.68 11.97
CA TRP A 499 0.92 -10.49 11.72
C TRP A 499 0.28 -9.66 10.62
N ASN A 500 0.26 -8.34 10.77
CA ASN A 500 -0.21 -7.43 9.73
C ASN A 500 1.00 -6.82 9.03
N ALA A 501 1.11 -7.03 7.72
CA ALA A 501 2.20 -6.47 6.93
C ALA A 501 1.99 -4.95 6.75
N PRO A 502 3.02 -4.11 7.00
CA PRO A 502 2.89 -2.66 6.80
C PRO A 502 2.83 -2.25 5.32
N SER A 503 3.37 -3.07 4.41
CA SER A 503 3.28 -2.84 2.96
C SER A 503 3.16 -4.16 2.17
N PRO A 504 2.83 -4.12 0.86
CA PRO A 504 2.81 -5.31 0.02
C PRO A 504 4.16 -6.04 0.00
N VAL A 505 5.27 -5.30 0.03
CA VAL A 505 6.63 -5.86 0.00
C VAL A 505 6.92 -6.70 1.25
N TRP A 506 6.48 -6.22 2.41
CA TRP A 506 6.57 -6.96 3.66
C TRP A 506 5.72 -8.24 3.66
N ALA A 507 4.54 -8.22 3.01
CA ALA A 507 3.74 -9.43 2.84
C ALA A 507 4.41 -10.45 1.91
N MET A 508 5.08 -10.01 0.84
CA MET A 508 5.90 -10.88 -0.01
C MET A 508 7.11 -11.45 0.75
N GLY A 509 7.77 -10.63 1.58
CA GLY A 509 8.86 -11.08 2.45
C GLY A 509 8.41 -12.17 3.41
N LEU A 510 7.22 -12.02 4.02
CA LEU A 510 6.64 -13.05 4.89
C LEU A 510 6.33 -14.33 4.10
N ALA A 511 5.82 -14.20 2.87
CA ALA A 511 5.57 -15.32 1.98
C ALA A 511 6.86 -16.08 1.60
N LEU A 512 7.95 -15.38 1.31
CA LEU A 512 9.26 -15.99 1.09
C LEU A 512 9.75 -16.73 2.35
N ALA A 513 9.70 -16.08 3.51
CA ALA A 513 10.13 -16.70 4.77
C ALA A 513 9.27 -17.91 5.16
N ALA A 514 7.97 -17.90 4.83
CA ALA A 514 7.08 -19.04 5.05
C ALA A 514 7.46 -20.29 4.23
N CYS A 515 8.27 -20.15 3.18
CA CYS A 515 8.87 -21.28 2.47
C CYS A 515 9.94 -22.00 3.32
N ALA A 516 10.57 -21.31 4.27
CA ALA A 516 11.51 -21.89 5.23
C ALA A 516 10.82 -22.37 6.51
N ARG A 517 9.78 -21.66 6.95
CA ARG A 517 8.98 -22.00 8.14
C ARG A 517 7.49 -21.86 7.83
N PRO A 518 6.81 -22.95 7.41
CA PRO A 518 5.39 -22.91 7.08
C PRO A 518 4.48 -22.48 8.23
N HIS A 519 3.20 -22.29 7.91
CA HIS A 519 2.12 -21.92 8.82
C HIS A 519 2.24 -20.52 9.46
N ARG A 520 2.93 -19.59 8.79
CA ARG A 520 2.91 -18.17 9.19
C ARG A 520 1.49 -17.61 8.98
N LYS A 521 1.04 -16.72 9.88
CA LYS A 521 -0.30 -16.12 9.82
C LYS A 521 -0.23 -14.66 9.40
N LEU A 522 -0.89 -14.32 8.30
CA LEU A 522 -1.05 -12.95 7.80
C LEU A 522 -2.48 -12.45 8.07
N GLY A 523 -2.61 -11.32 8.76
CA GLY A 523 -3.91 -10.75 9.12
C GLY A 523 -4.54 -9.86 8.04
N ASN A 524 -3.75 -9.32 7.12
CA ASN A 524 -4.19 -8.37 6.10
C ASN A 524 -3.75 -8.75 4.66
N PRO A 525 -4.13 -9.93 4.13
CA PRO A 525 -3.73 -10.36 2.78
C PRO A 525 -4.15 -9.37 1.67
N GLY A 526 -5.19 -8.57 1.90
CA GLY A 526 -5.65 -7.52 0.99
C GLY A 526 -4.60 -6.45 0.69
N VAL A 527 -3.55 -6.28 1.50
CA VAL A 527 -2.45 -5.33 1.24
C VAL A 527 -1.82 -5.54 -0.14
N MET A 528 -1.83 -6.78 -0.66
CA MET A 528 -1.25 -7.11 -1.96
C MET A 528 -1.95 -6.46 -3.16
N THR A 529 -3.18 -5.94 -3.03
CA THR A 529 -3.85 -5.24 -4.15
C THR A 529 -3.09 -3.98 -4.58
N GLY A 530 -2.33 -3.38 -3.66
CA GLY A 530 -1.47 -2.22 -3.94
C GLY A 530 -0.28 -2.52 -4.86
N LEU A 531 0.19 -3.79 -4.90
CA LEU A 531 1.31 -4.21 -5.73
C LEU A 531 0.89 -5.24 -6.79
N TYR A 532 0.36 -6.40 -6.39
CA TYR A 532 -0.06 -7.46 -7.30
C TYR A 532 -1.31 -8.21 -6.81
N PRO A 533 -2.52 -7.86 -7.29
CA PRO A 533 -3.77 -8.47 -6.83
C PRO A 533 -3.83 -10.00 -6.96
N ALA A 534 -3.20 -10.57 -7.99
CA ALA A 534 -3.20 -12.02 -8.24
C ALA A 534 -2.10 -12.79 -7.46
N PHE A 535 -1.31 -12.11 -6.63
CA PHE A 535 -0.17 -12.71 -5.94
C PHE A 535 -0.52 -13.96 -5.13
N TRP A 536 -1.61 -13.93 -4.36
CA TRP A 536 -1.99 -15.08 -3.53
C TRP A 536 -2.48 -16.28 -4.35
N MET A 537 -3.07 -16.06 -5.53
CA MET A 537 -3.39 -17.16 -6.44
C MET A 537 -2.12 -17.82 -6.99
N LEU A 538 -1.12 -17.00 -7.36
CA LEU A 538 0.21 -17.48 -7.76
C LEU A 538 0.84 -18.29 -6.64
N TYR A 539 0.95 -17.69 -5.45
CA TYR A 539 1.64 -18.26 -4.30
C TYR A 539 1.03 -19.59 -3.84
N ASN A 540 -0.30 -19.66 -3.77
CA ASN A 540 -1.00 -20.89 -3.37
C ASN A 540 -0.91 -22.01 -4.42
N SER A 541 -0.49 -21.70 -5.65
CA SER A 541 -0.31 -22.65 -6.74
C SER A 541 1.15 -23.11 -6.91
N LEU A 542 2.04 -22.70 -6.01
CA LEU A 542 3.41 -23.24 -5.96
C LEU A 542 3.38 -24.77 -5.76
N PRO A 543 4.38 -25.52 -6.28
CA PRO A 543 5.63 -25.04 -6.90
C PRO A 543 5.52 -24.68 -8.39
N GLU A 544 4.44 -25.07 -9.08
CA GLU A 544 4.23 -24.91 -10.52
C GLU A 544 2.92 -24.13 -10.79
N PRO A 545 2.92 -22.80 -10.63
CA PRO A 545 1.70 -22.02 -10.70
C PRO A 545 1.16 -21.91 -12.13
N VAL A 546 -0.13 -22.21 -12.30
CA VAL A 546 -0.84 -22.04 -13.57
C VAL A 546 -1.74 -20.81 -13.47
N LEU A 547 -1.29 -19.68 -14.00
CA LEU A 547 -1.99 -18.39 -13.88
C LEU A 547 -3.13 -18.21 -14.89
N ARG A 548 -3.18 -19.02 -15.96
CA ARG A 548 -4.30 -19.05 -16.90
C ARG A 548 -5.17 -20.25 -16.60
N ARG A 549 -6.43 -20.02 -16.21
CA ARG A 549 -7.47 -21.02 -16.46
C ARG A 549 -7.50 -21.24 -17.98
N GLU A 550 -7.29 -22.47 -18.43
CA GLU A 550 -7.77 -22.86 -19.75
C GLU A 550 -9.24 -22.45 -19.86
N PRO A 551 -9.71 -21.94 -21.01
CA PRO A 551 -11.13 -21.70 -21.20
C PRO A 551 -11.85 -23.01 -20.86
N ALA A 552 -12.76 -22.98 -19.89
CA ALA A 552 -13.58 -24.14 -19.59
C ALA A 552 -14.23 -24.59 -20.91
N ALA A 553 -14.16 -25.89 -21.20
CA ALA A 553 -14.86 -26.47 -22.34
C ALA A 553 -16.30 -25.92 -22.36
N PRO A 554 -16.84 -25.52 -23.53
CA PRO A 554 -18.15 -24.91 -23.62
C PRO A 554 -19.15 -25.77 -22.85
N ALA A 555 -19.82 -25.17 -21.86
CA ALA A 555 -20.84 -25.86 -21.09
C ALA A 555 -21.88 -26.44 -22.06
N PRO A 556 -22.33 -27.69 -21.88
CA PRO A 556 -23.36 -28.26 -22.72
C PRO A 556 -24.61 -27.37 -22.68
N ASP A 557 -25.20 -27.11 -23.83
CA ASP A 557 -26.37 -26.24 -24.00
C ASP A 557 -27.44 -26.55 -22.94
N ALA A 558 -27.85 -25.51 -22.20
CA ALA A 558 -28.90 -25.64 -21.21
C ALA A 558 -30.20 -26.10 -21.90
N PRO A 559 -30.95 -27.06 -21.32
CA PRO A 559 -32.18 -27.54 -21.93
C PRO A 559 -33.20 -26.39 -22.05
N LYS A 560 -33.74 -26.20 -23.26
CA LYS A 560 -34.78 -25.20 -23.56
C LYS A 560 -35.95 -25.35 -22.59
N ARG A 561 -36.12 -24.37 -21.69
CA ARG A 561 -37.29 -24.28 -20.82
C ARG A 561 -38.55 -24.12 -21.68
N ARG A 562 -39.43 -25.13 -21.67
CA ARG A 562 -40.80 -25.01 -22.19
C ARG A 562 -41.56 -23.99 -21.34
N ARG A 563 -42.04 -22.90 -21.96
CA ARG A 563 -42.98 -21.97 -21.33
C ARG A 563 -44.31 -22.68 -21.14
N ILE A 564 -44.76 -22.78 -19.90
CA ILE A 564 -46.15 -23.14 -19.57
C ILE A 564 -46.92 -21.83 -19.52
N HIS A 565 -47.96 -21.71 -20.35
CA HIS A 565 -48.92 -20.60 -20.29
C HIS A 565 -50.01 -20.95 -19.28
N THR A 566 -50.11 -20.22 -18.18
CA THR A 566 -51.22 -20.33 -17.22
C THR A 566 -52.19 -19.17 -17.46
N ALA A 567 -53.45 -19.48 -17.74
CA ALA A 567 -54.52 -18.53 -18.04
C ALA A 567 -55.32 -18.15 -16.79
N VAL A 568 -54.66 -17.62 -15.75
CA VAL A 568 -55.35 -17.10 -14.56
C VAL A 568 -54.77 -15.74 -14.21
N VAL A 569 -55.59 -14.71 -14.32
CA VAL A 569 -55.27 -13.32 -13.96
C VAL A 569 -55.31 -13.20 -12.44
N ALA A 570 -54.21 -12.74 -11.83
CA ALA A 570 -54.18 -12.43 -10.40
C ALA A 570 -54.87 -11.08 -10.15
N VAL A 571 -55.94 -11.08 -9.36
CA VAL A 571 -56.61 -9.87 -8.88
C VAL A 571 -55.93 -9.43 -7.58
N PRO A 572 -55.40 -8.19 -7.48
CA PRO A 572 -54.84 -7.67 -6.23
C PRO A 572 -55.95 -7.35 -5.20
N PRO A 573 -55.71 -7.53 -3.89
CA PRO A 573 -56.68 -7.14 -2.86
C PRO A 573 -56.75 -5.62 -2.65
N GLU A 574 -57.93 -5.12 -2.33
CA GLU A 574 -58.19 -3.70 -2.02
C GLU A 574 -57.63 -3.31 -0.65
N LEU A 575 -57.02 -2.12 -0.58
CA LEU A 575 -56.50 -1.51 0.64
C LEU A 575 -57.62 -0.70 1.34
N PRO A 576 -57.77 -0.79 2.68
CA PRO A 576 -58.68 0.06 3.42
C PRO A 576 -58.19 1.53 3.47
N PRO A 577 -59.11 2.51 3.55
CA PRO A 577 -58.79 3.92 3.47
C PRO A 577 -58.13 4.47 4.74
N ASP A 578 -57.30 5.49 4.51
CA ASP A 578 -56.50 6.23 5.49
C ASP A 578 -57.32 6.75 6.68
N GLU A 579 -56.84 6.49 7.91
CA GLU A 579 -57.15 7.31 9.07
C GLU A 579 -55.88 8.07 9.49
N GLU A 580 -56.03 9.39 9.53
CA GLU A 580 -55.10 10.41 10.01
C GLU A 580 -54.54 10.04 11.39
N TRP A 581 -53.25 10.35 11.63
CA TRP A 581 -52.67 11.16 12.72
C TRP A 581 -51.14 11.11 12.63
#